data_AF-A0AB39LDR2-F1
#
_entry.id   AF-A0AB39LDR2-F1
#
_cell.length_a   1.000
_cell.length_b   1.000
_cell.length_c   1.000
_cell.angle_alpha   90.00
_cell.angle_beta   90.00
_cell.angle_gamma   90.00
#
_symmetry.space_group_name_H-M   'P 1'
#
loop_
_entity.id
_entity.type
_entity.pdbx_description
1 polymer ?
#
loop_
_entity_poly.entity_id
_entity_poly.type
_entity_poly.pdbx_seq_one_letter_code
_entity_poly.pdbx_strand_id
1 'polypeptide(L)'
;MTLTVATPHAIGRPGYTVHLPCQPESVRRARALVSSVLETWGISSLAEDGEVIVSELLTNTLDHTTCRMAKVVIERCSDDAVRIEVADKSRTRPQLKGDDAAAESGRGLFLVAALSWRWGCDEHAWGKRTWAVLKTRAAAPSVFHPAPTSGSAR
;
A
#
# COMPACT_ATOMS: atom_id res chain seq x y z
N MET A 1 -38.24 -21.67 -2.84
CA MET A 1 -37.61 -20.86 -1.78
C MET A 1 -36.59 -19.94 -2.43
N THR A 2 -36.88 -18.65 -2.51
CA THR A 2 -35.99 -17.65 -3.13
C THR A 2 -35.03 -17.16 -2.06
N LEU A 3 -33.73 -17.41 -2.21
CA LEU A 3 -32.70 -16.86 -1.32
C LEU A 3 -32.49 -15.39 -1.68
N THR A 4 -33.01 -14.49 -0.85
CA THR A 4 -32.66 -13.07 -0.90
C THR A 4 -31.22 -12.93 -0.40
N VAL A 5 -30.29 -12.73 -1.33
CA VAL A 5 -28.92 -12.36 -1.00
C VAL A 5 -28.94 -10.91 -0.53
N ALA A 6 -28.65 -10.67 0.74
CA ALA A 6 -28.48 -9.33 1.27
C ALA A 6 -27.32 -8.66 0.53
N THR A 7 -27.57 -7.51 -0.11
CA THR A 7 -26.54 -6.72 -0.78
C THR A 7 -25.93 -5.76 0.25
N PRO A 8 -24.67 -5.93 0.65
CA PRO A 8 -24.05 -4.99 1.59
C PRO A 8 -23.97 -3.60 0.96
N HIS A 9 -24.43 -2.59 1.69
CA HIS A 9 -24.27 -1.19 1.33
C HIS A 9 -23.04 -0.65 2.08
N ALA A 10 -22.02 -0.19 1.34
CA ALA A 10 -20.76 0.24 1.94
C ALA A 10 -20.97 1.49 2.83
N ILE A 11 -20.65 1.37 4.12
CA ILE A 11 -20.63 2.49 5.06
C ILE A 11 -19.30 3.22 4.86
N GLY A 12 -19.22 4.06 3.82
CA GLY A 12 -17.98 4.75 3.46
C GLY A 12 -16.90 3.82 2.90
N ARG A 13 -15.73 4.40 2.61
CA ARG A 13 -14.56 3.66 2.14
C ARG A 13 -13.89 2.94 3.31
N PRO A 14 -13.66 1.62 3.24
CA PRO A 14 -13.05 0.91 4.35
C PRO A 14 -11.61 1.40 4.57
N GLY A 15 -11.21 1.48 5.85
CA GLY A 15 -9.87 1.90 6.24
C GLY A 15 -9.43 1.27 7.55
N TYR A 16 -8.14 0.99 7.66
CA TYR A 16 -7.50 0.48 8.86
C TYR A 16 -6.46 1.46 9.35
N THR A 17 -6.37 1.62 10.67
CA THR A 17 -5.37 2.46 11.33
C THR A 17 -4.73 1.67 12.46
N VAL A 18 -3.40 1.71 12.52
CA VAL A 18 -2.63 1.16 13.65
C VAL A 18 -1.59 2.16 14.11
N HIS A 19 -1.38 2.22 15.43
CA HIS A 19 -0.26 2.92 16.02
C HIS A 19 0.83 1.91 16.38
N LEU A 20 2.05 2.15 15.89
CA LEU A 20 3.19 1.27 16.06
C LEU A 20 4.33 2.02 16.77
N PRO A 21 5.04 1.38 17.71
CA PRO A 21 6.26 1.95 18.25
C PRO A 21 7.30 2.12 17.14
N CYS A 22 8.12 3.16 17.23
CA CYS A 22 9.19 3.39 16.26
C CYS A 22 10.37 2.45 16.52
N GLN A 23 10.22 1.20 16.07
CA GLN A 23 11.19 0.12 16.22
C GLN A 23 11.22 -0.75 14.95
N PRO A 24 12.35 -1.40 14.60
CA PRO A 24 12.46 -2.23 13.39
C PRO A 24 11.39 -3.33 13.28
N GLU A 25 10.96 -3.91 14.40
CA GLU A 25 9.93 -4.97 14.44
C GLU A 25 8.56 -4.47 13.94
N SER A 26 8.28 -3.18 14.07
CA SER A 26 7.04 -2.57 13.58
C SER A 26 6.92 -2.63 12.06
N VAL A 27 8.03 -2.71 11.33
CA VAL A 27 8.04 -2.87 9.87
C VAL A 27 7.40 -4.19 9.47
N ARG A 28 7.79 -5.30 10.13
CA ARG A 28 7.18 -6.61 9.89
C ARG A 28 5.69 -6.61 10.21
N ARG A 29 5.28 -5.97 11.30
CA ARG A 29 3.87 -5.85 11.69
C ARG A 29 3.06 -5.04 10.68
N ALA A 30 3.64 -3.97 10.15
CA ALA A 30 2.99 -3.13 9.15
C ALA A 30 2.80 -3.87 7.82
N ARG A 31 3.80 -4.64 7.36
CA ARG A 31 3.67 -5.51 6.17
C ARG A 31 2.54 -6.51 6.30
N ALA A 32 2.52 -7.27 7.40
CA ALA A 32 1.49 -8.26 7.66
C ALA A 32 0.08 -7.62 7.65
N LEU A 33 -0.07 -6.43 8.26
CA LEU A 33 -1.33 -5.70 8.24
C LEU A 33 -1.74 -5.31 6.82
N VAL A 34 -0.83 -4.74 6.02
CA VAL A 34 -1.12 -4.36 4.62
C VAL A 34 -1.56 -5.58 3.81
N SER A 35 -0.81 -6.67 3.89
CA SER A 35 -1.10 -7.92 3.20
C SER A 35 -2.51 -8.42 3.52
N SER A 36 -2.82 -8.60 4.81
CA SER A 36 -4.14 -9.08 5.26
C SER A 36 -5.29 -8.14 4.89
N VAL A 37 -5.09 -6.82 4.93
CA VAL A 37 -6.12 -5.84 4.56
C VAL A 37 -6.41 -5.92 3.06
N LEU A 38 -5.38 -5.98 2.21
CA LEU A 38 -5.55 -6.02 0.77
C LEU A 38 -6.15 -7.35 0.29
N GLU A 39 -5.80 -8.46 0.93
CA GLU A 39 -6.47 -9.75 0.74
C GLU A 39 -7.95 -9.67 1.11
N THR A 40 -8.27 -9.13 2.30
CA THR A 40 -9.65 -8.97 2.78
C THR A 40 -10.50 -8.12 1.84
N TRP A 41 -9.88 -7.12 1.19
CA TRP A 41 -10.56 -6.24 0.24
C TRP A 41 -10.66 -6.78 -1.19
N GLY A 42 -10.03 -7.92 -1.48
CA GLY A 42 -10.03 -8.54 -2.81
C GLY A 42 -9.12 -7.85 -3.82
N ILE A 43 -8.13 -7.08 -3.35
CA ILE A 43 -7.12 -6.38 -4.19
C ILE A 43 -5.70 -6.88 -3.87
N SER A 44 -5.57 -8.19 -3.63
CA SER A 44 -4.31 -8.85 -3.25
C SER A 44 -3.18 -8.71 -4.27
N SER A 45 -3.49 -8.38 -5.53
CA SER A 45 -2.46 -8.05 -6.53
C SER A 45 -1.61 -6.82 -6.17
N LEU A 46 -2.06 -6.01 -5.20
CA LEU A 46 -1.31 -4.89 -4.65
C LEU A 46 -0.54 -5.22 -3.36
N ALA A 47 -0.63 -6.45 -2.86
CA ALA A 47 -0.05 -6.82 -1.56
C ALA A 47 1.47 -6.68 -1.54
N GLU A 48 2.16 -7.27 -2.53
CA GLU A 48 3.62 -7.22 -2.62
C GLU A 48 4.13 -5.77 -2.69
N ASP A 49 3.58 -4.97 -3.61
CA ASP A 49 3.93 -3.55 -3.74
C ASP A 49 3.59 -2.78 -2.46
N GLY A 50 2.43 -3.03 -1.85
CA GLY A 50 1.99 -2.40 -0.61
C GLY A 50 2.92 -2.70 0.57
N GLU A 51 3.42 -3.92 0.67
CA GLU A 51 4.38 -4.34 1.68
C GLU A 51 5.73 -3.62 1.52
N VAL A 52 6.19 -3.43 0.28
CA VAL A 52 7.39 -2.62 -0.01
C VAL A 52 7.13 -1.17 0.39
N ILE A 53 6.03 -0.57 -0.09
CA ILE A 53 5.66 0.82 0.25
C ILE A 53 5.67 1.05 1.76
N VAL A 54 4.94 0.24 2.52
CA VAL A 54 4.84 0.46 3.97
C VAL A 54 6.18 0.24 4.67
N SER A 55 7.01 -0.66 4.14
CA SER A 55 8.36 -0.88 4.67
C SER A 55 9.23 0.35 4.47
N GLU A 56 9.31 0.88 3.25
CA GLU A 56 10.14 2.04 2.94
C GLU A 56 9.67 3.30 3.66
N LEU A 57 8.36 3.54 3.72
CA LEU A 57 7.81 4.69 4.44
C LEU A 57 8.11 4.63 5.94
N LEU A 58 7.96 3.44 6.55
CA LEU A 58 8.20 3.28 7.97
C LEU A 58 9.70 3.31 8.29
N THR A 59 10.54 2.63 7.51
CA THR A 59 12.01 2.67 7.66
C THR A 59 12.53 4.09 7.54
N ASN A 60 12.09 4.86 6.53
CA ASN A 60 12.46 6.27 6.40
C ASN A 60 12.02 7.11 7.63
N THR A 61 10.91 6.74 8.26
CA THR A 61 10.46 7.37 9.51
C THR A 61 11.38 7.00 10.69
N LEU A 62 11.77 5.73 10.80
CA LEU A 62 12.67 5.24 11.86
C LEU A 62 14.08 5.84 11.74
N ASP A 63 14.64 5.88 10.53
CA ASP A 63 16.04 6.23 10.30
C ASP A 63 16.30 7.75 10.33
N HIS A 64 15.28 8.55 10.02
CA HIS A 64 15.44 10.00 9.83
C HIS A 64 14.67 10.85 10.84
N THR A 65 14.04 10.24 11.85
CA THR A 65 13.30 10.98 12.87
C THR A 65 13.56 10.43 14.26
N THR A 66 13.35 11.25 15.29
CA THR A 66 13.33 10.81 16.69
C THR A 66 11.92 10.37 17.12
N CYS A 67 11.18 9.72 16.23
CA CYS A 67 9.80 9.32 16.53
C CYS A 67 9.77 8.25 17.63
N ARG A 68 8.70 8.29 18.44
CA ARG A 68 8.41 7.23 19.43
C ARG A 68 7.29 6.32 18.95
N MET A 69 6.33 6.91 18.22
CA MET A 69 5.16 6.24 17.68
C MET A 69 4.92 6.75 16.26
N ALA A 70 4.63 5.84 15.35
CA ALA A 70 4.13 6.12 14.01
C ALA A 70 2.69 5.62 13.88
N LYS A 71 1.87 6.33 13.11
CA LYS A 71 0.52 5.90 12.75
C LYS A 71 0.56 5.42 11.30
N VAL A 72 0.17 4.17 11.07
CA VAL A 72 -0.02 3.62 9.73
C VAL A 72 -1.51 3.65 9.40
N VAL A 73 -1.86 4.17 8.23
CA VAL A 73 -3.23 4.20 7.71
C VAL A 73 -3.27 3.52 6.35
N ILE A 74 -4.24 2.63 6.16
CA ILE A 74 -4.52 1.96 4.91
C ILE A 74 -5.97 2.31 4.55
N GLU A 75 -6.19 3.00 3.45
CA GLU A 75 -7.51 3.49 3.05
C GLU A 75 -7.82 3.05 1.62
N ARG A 76 -8.97 2.40 1.42
CA ARG A 76 -9.42 2.02 0.08
C ARG A 76 -9.97 3.25 -0.65
N CYS A 77 -9.25 3.76 -1.64
CA CYS A 77 -9.67 4.96 -2.38
C CYS A 77 -10.72 4.65 -3.46
N SER A 78 -10.75 3.44 -3.99
CA SER A 78 -11.73 2.95 -4.96
C SER A 78 -11.71 1.42 -4.98
N ASP A 79 -12.51 0.80 -5.83
CA ASP A 79 -12.53 -0.66 -5.96
C ASP A 79 -11.15 -1.23 -6.36
N ASP A 80 -10.35 -0.43 -7.06
CA ASP A 80 -9.06 -0.78 -7.65
C ASP A 80 -7.86 -0.02 -7.05
N ALA A 81 -8.05 0.78 -6.00
CA ALA A 81 -6.99 1.63 -5.45
C ALA A 81 -6.94 1.65 -3.92
N VAL A 82 -5.72 1.73 -3.39
CA VAL A 82 -5.43 1.88 -1.95
C VAL A 82 -4.42 2.99 -1.72
N ARG A 83 -4.63 3.77 -0.66
CA ARG A 83 -3.64 4.69 -0.10
C ARG A 83 -3.04 4.08 1.17
N ILE A 84 -1.71 4.03 1.22
CA ILE A 84 -0.94 3.65 2.40
C ILE A 84 -0.23 4.90 2.90
N GLU A 85 -0.35 5.20 4.18
CA GLU A 85 0.20 6.39 4.82
C GLU A 85 0.92 6.03 6.11
N VAL A 86 2.05 6.71 6.36
CA VAL A 86 2.77 6.71 7.63
C VAL A 86 2.83 8.15 8.14
N ALA A 87 2.32 8.37 9.34
CA ALA A 87 2.30 9.66 10.00
C ALA A 87 3.12 9.64 11.29
N ASP A 88 3.90 10.68 11.51
CA ASP A 88 4.71 10.87 12.70
C ASP A 88 4.78 12.36 13.09
N LYS A 89 5.30 12.64 14.30
CA LYS A 89 5.32 14.00 14.85
C LYS A 89 6.53 14.84 14.40
N SER A 90 7.41 14.29 13.56
CA SER A 90 8.55 15.01 13.02
C SER A 90 8.14 15.98 11.92
N ARG A 91 8.93 17.05 11.79
CA ARG A 91 8.88 17.97 10.65
C ARG A 91 9.97 17.69 9.61
N THR A 92 10.84 16.71 9.86
CA THR A 92 11.87 16.30 8.91
C THR A 92 11.20 15.70 7.69
N ARG A 93 11.36 16.28 6.49
CA ARG A 93 10.82 15.68 5.26
C ARG A 93 11.52 14.36 4.91
N PRO A 94 10.82 13.42 4.25
CA PRO A 94 11.46 12.27 3.62
C PRO A 94 12.58 12.73 2.68
N GLN A 95 13.77 12.13 2.76
CA GLN A 95 14.90 12.51 1.92
C GLN A 95 15.02 11.58 0.72
N LEU A 96 14.82 12.11 -0.49
CA LEU A 96 15.27 11.48 -1.73
C LEU A 96 16.79 11.67 -1.81
N LYS A 97 17.58 10.64 -1.55
CA LYS A 97 19.02 10.68 -1.83
C LYS A 97 19.27 10.06 -3.19
N GLY A 98 19.67 10.89 -4.14
CA GLY A 98 20.14 10.45 -5.45
C GLY A 98 21.57 9.93 -5.39
N ASP A 99 21.79 8.80 -6.07
CA ASP A 99 23.02 8.37 -6.74
C ASP A 99 24.32 8.14 -5.94
N ASP A 100 24.26 7.85 -4.64
CA ASP A 100 25.38 7.14 -4.02
C ASP A 100 25.15 5.62 -4.15
N ALA A 101 25.65 5.04 -5.23
CA ALA A 101 25.44 3.63 -5.60
C ALA A 101 25.86 2.61 -4.52
N ALA A 102 26.65 3.05 -3.53
CA ALA A 102 27.15 2.25 -2.41
C ALA A 102 26.35 2.42 -1.10
N ALA A 103 25.41 3.37 -1.02
CA ALA A 103 24.60 3.60 0.18
C ALA A 103 23.21 2.95 0.03
N GLU A 104 22.88 1.96 0.86
CA GLU A 104 21.52 1.41 0.96
C GLU A 104 20.51 2.48 1.43
N SER A 105 20.99 3.47 2.21
CA SER A 105 20.21 4.63 2.68
C SER A 105 19.93 5.61 1.53
N GLY A 106 18.83 5.39 0.80
CA GLY A 106 18.37 6.33 -0.24
C GLY A 106 17.44 5.73 -1.30
N ARG A 107 17.45 4.41 -1.48
CA ARG A 107 16.60 3.72 -2.46
C ARG A 107 15.13 3.65 -2.08
N GLY A 108 14.79 3.84 -0.80
CA GLY A 108 13.43 3.61 -0.32
C GLY A 108 12.38 4.50 -0.99
N LEU A 109 12.63 5.80 -1.09
CA LEU A 109 11.72 6.69 -1.81
C LEU A 109 11.74 6.50 -3.32
N PHE A 110 12.82 5.96 -3.89
CA PHE A 110 12.85 5.56 -5.29
C PHE A 110 11.89 4.38 -5.54
N LEU A 111 11.90 3.36 -4.68
CA LEU A 111 10.94 2.26 -4.74
C LEU A 111 9.50 2.76 -4.56
N VAL A 112 9.28 3.67 -3.60
CA VAL A 112 7.98 4.31 -3.41
C VAL A 112 7.52 5.03 -4.68
N ALA A 113 8.41 5.80 -5.32
CA ALA A 113 8.10 6.50 -6.56
C ALA A 113 7.84 5.55 -7.73
N ALA A 114 8.58 4.43 -7.83
CA ALA A 114 8.47 3.47 -8.92
C ALA A 114 7.21 2.60 -8.84
N LEU A 115 6.78 2.23 -7.63
CA LEU A 115 5.65 1.33 -7.42
C LEU A 115 4.31 2.08 -7.30
N SER A 116 4.32 3.35 -6.90
CA SER A 116 3.08 4.10 -6.69
C SER A 116 2.58 4.79 -7.96
N TRP A 117 1.26 4.91 -8.08
CA TRP A 117 0.66 5.86 -9.03
C TRP A 117 1.00 7.29 -8.59
N ARG A 118 0.77 7.59 -7.31
CA ARG A 118 1.08 8.89 -6.72
C ARG A 118 1.66 8.68 -5.34
N TRP A 119 2.56 9.55 -4.94
CA TRP A 119 3.03 9.63 -3.57
C TRP A 119 3.28 11.07 -3.18
N GLY A 120 3.45 11.31 -1.88
CA GLY A 120 3.71 12.64 -1.37
C GLY A 120 3.99 12.67 0.12
N CYS A 121 4.21 13.88 0.61
CA CYS A 121 4.38 14.17 2.02
C CYS A 121 3.56 15.42 2.37
N ASP A 122 2.52 15.25 3.17
CA ASP A 122 1.67 16.34 3.65
C ASP A 122 2.21 16.79 5.02
N GLU A 123 2.54 18.08 5.14
CA GLU A 123 3.00 18.67 6.40
C GLU A 123 1.83 19.25 7.19
N HIS A 124 1.90 19.11 8.51
CA HIS A 124 0.91 19.62 9.43
C HIS A 124 1.57 20.28 10.64
N ALA A 125 0.81 21.11 11.36
CA ALA A 125 1.30 21.72 12.60
C ALA A 125 1.80 20.68 13.62
N TRP A 126 1.16 19.50 13.63
CA TRP A 126 1.45 18.39 14.55
C TRP A 126 2.53 17.41 14.06
N GLY A 127 3.03 17.54 12.83
CA GLY A 127 3.98 16.58 12.24
C GLY A 127 3.82 16.46 10.72
N LYS A 128 3.93 15.25 10.19
CA LYS A 128 3.79 14.99 8.75
C LYS A 128 3.06 13.67 8.47
N ARG A 129 2.65 13.50 7.22
CA ARG A 129 2.11 12.27 6.63
C ARG A 129 2.83 11.98 5.34
N THR A 130 3.58 10.87 5.28
CA THR A 130 4.14 10.39 4.01
C THR A 130 3.22 9.30 3.48
N TRP A 131 2.86 9.37 2.21
CA TRP A 131 1.81 8.52 1.65
C TRP A 131 2.12 8.10 0.22
N ALA A 132 1.54 6.97 -0.18
CA ALA A 132 1.55 6.47 -1.54
C ALA A 132 0.20 5.84 -1.90
N VAL A 133 -0.20 5.99 -3.17
CA VAL A 133 -1.42 5.42 -3.75
C VAL A 133 -1.00 4.37 -4.77
N LEU A 134 -1.48 3.15 -4.56
CA LEU A 134 -1.34 2.02 -5.48
C LEU A 134 -2.67 1.81 -6.21
N LYS A 135 -2.60 1.37 -7.47
CA LYS A 135 -3.79 0.93 -8.20
C LYS A 135 -3.53 -0.39 -8.89
N THR A 136 -4.52 -1.26 -8.91
CA THR A 136 -4.43 -2.50 -9.68
C THR A 136 -4.17 -2.12 -11.13
N ARG A 137 -3.15 -2.72 -11.74
CA ARG A 137 -2.99 -2.59 -13.18
C ARG A 137 -4.23 -3.21 -13.80
N ALA A 138 -4.95 -2.46 -14.64
CA ALA A 138 -6.11 -3.00 -15.34
C ALA A 138 -5.69 -4.34 -15.96
N ALA A 139 -6.39 -5.42 -15.61
CA ALA A 139 -6.17 -6.69 -16.28
C ALA A 139 -6.34 -6.43 -17.78
N ALA A 140 -5.37 -6.84 -18.59
CA ALA A 140 -5.60 -6.90 -20.03
C ALA A 140 -6.90 -7.71 -20.22
N PRO A 141 -7.84 -7.26 -21.08
CA PRO A 141 -9.08 -7.99 -21.27
C PRO A 141 -8.76 -9.45 -21.57
N SER A 142 -9.32 -10.36 -20.78
CA SER A 142 -9.18 -11.79 -20.99
C SER A 142 -9.66 -12.09 -22.39
N VAL A 143 -8.74 -12.33 -23.34
CA VAL A 143 -9.11 -12.83 -24.66
C VAL A 143 -9.67 -14.22 -24.43
N PHE A 144 -10.99 -14.34 -24.50
CA PHE A 144 -11.67 -15.63 -24.44
C PHE A 144 -11.21 -16.42 -25.68
N HIS A 145 -10.32 -17.38 -25.47
CA HIS A 145 -10.00 -18.38 -26.49
C HIS A 145 -11.07 -19.48 -26.38
N PRO A 146 -12.02 -19.60 -27.33
CA PRO A 146 -12.87 -20.76 -27.36
C PRO A 146 -12.00 -21.99 -27.64
N ALA A 147 -12.16 -23.03 -26.82
CA ALA A 147 -11.48 -24.31 -27.03
C ALA A 147 -11.82 -24.86 -28.43
N PRO A 148 -10.86 -25.48 -29.14
CA PRO A 148 -11.16 -26.14 -30.41
C PRO A 148 -12.15 -27.26 -30.16
N THR A 149 -13.34 -27.13 -30.75
CA THR A 149 -14.29 -28.23 -30.84
C THR A 149 -13.64 -29.37 -31.61
N SER A 150 -13.28 -30.44 -30.93
CA SER A 150 -12.91 -31.71 -31.55
C SER A 150 -14.15 -32.30 -32.21
N GLY A 151 -14.39 -31.87 -33.45
CA GLY A 151 -15.33 -32.51 -34.35
C GLY A 151 -14.79 -33.88 -34.75
N SER A 152 -15.38 -34.93 -34.18
CA SER A 152 -15.26 -36.30 -34.67
C SER A 152 -15.77 -36.35 -36.11
N ALA A 153 -14.88 -36.62 -37.05
CA ALA A 153 -15.24 -37.07 -38.39
C ALA A 153 -15.23 -38.60 -38.40
N ARG A 154 -16.32 -39.15 -38.91
CA ARG A 154 -16.58 -40.57 -39.16
C ARG A 154 -15.67 -41.14 -40.23
#